data_AF-A0A6V7J635-F1
#
_entry.id   AF-A0A6V7J635-F1
#
_cell.length_a   1.000
_cell.length_b   1.000
_cell.length_c   1.000
_cell.angle_alpha   90.00
_cell.angle_beta   90.00
_cell.angle_gamma   90.00
#
_symmetry.space_group_name_H-M   'P 1'
#
loop_
_entity.id
_entity.type
_entity.pdbx_description
1 polymer ?
#
loop_
_entity_poly.entity_id
_entity_poly.type
_entity_poly.pdbx_seq_one_letter_code
_entity_poly.pdbx_strand_id
1 'polypeptide(L)' 'TKFDSNDEDLLPVMVWIYGGAFSTGTINSTVYGADFLIEDNVIMVAMNYRVGPL' A
#
# COMPACT_ATOMS: atom_id res chain seq x y z
N THR A 1 19.70 7.99 13.37
CA THR A 1 19.44 6.58 13.74
C THR A 1 19.92 5.73 12.59
N LYS A 2 20.95 4.90 12.79
CA LYS A 2 21.37 3.91 11.79
C LYS A 2 20.46 2.68 11.96
N PHE A 3 19.79 2.27 10.90
CA PHE A 3 19.13 0.97 10.85
C PHE A 3 20.23 -0.05 10.57
N ASP A 4 20.44 -1.02 11.46
CA ASP A 4 21.27 -2.18 11.16
C ASP A 4 20.55 -2.97 10.06
N SER A 5 21.01 -2.84 8.82
CA SER A 5 20.43 -3.49 7.65
C SER A 5 21.20 -4.78 7.35
N ASN A 6 20.72 -5.90 7.88
CA ASN A 6 20.93 -7.17 7.18
C ASN A 6 19.93 -7.19 6.02
N ASP A 7 20.42 -6.99 4.79
CA ASP A 7 19.56 -6.91 3.60
C ASP A 7 18.80 -8.22 3.33
N GLU A 8 19.25 -9.34 3.94
CA GLU A 8 18.58 -10.64 3.88
C GLU A 8 17.23 -10.68 4.63
N ASP A 9 16.98 -9.73 5.55
CA ASP A 9 15.74 -9.66 6.34
C ASP A 9 14.71 -8.65 5.76
N LEU A 10 15.02 -7.99 4.63
CA LEU A 10 14.15 -6.98 4.04
C LEU A 10 13.09 -7.60 3.13
N LEU A 11 11.83 -7.32 3.43
CA LEU A 11 10.71 -7.71 2.57
C LEU A 11 10.47 -6.67 1.46
N PRO A 12 10.06 -7.10 0.25
CA PRO A 12 9.65 -6.20 -0.81
C PRO A 12 8.42 -5.37 -0.38
N VAL A 13 8.45 -4.08 -0.69
CA VAL A 13 7.36 -3.14 -0.38
C VAL A 13 6.55 -2.86 -1.64
N MET A 14 5.28 -3.24 -1.63
CA MET A 14 4.32 -2.93 -2.68
C MET A 14 3.47 -1.73 -2.28
N VAL A 15 3.55 -0.65 -3.05
CA VAL A 15 2.77 0.56 -2.82
C VAL A 15 1.62 0.63 -3.81
N TRP A 16 0.39 0.67 -3.31
CA TRP A 16 -0.82 0.73 -4.12
C TRP A 16 -1.51 2.09 -4.01
N ILE A 17 -1.80 2.69 -5.17
CA ILE A 17 -2.51 3.95 -5.30
C ILE A 17 -3.81 3.66 -6.04
N TYR A 18 -4.95 3.87 -5.38
CA TYR A 18 -6.25 3.57 -5.99
C TYR A 18 -6.55 4.50 -7.17
N GLY A 19 -7.24 3.95 -8.17
CA GLY A 19 -7.80 4.70 -9.29
C GLY A 19 -9.08 5.46 -8.91
N GLY A 20 -9.72 6.07 -9.91
CA GLY A 20 -10.91 6.92 -9.72
C GLY A 20 -10.78 8.32 -10.32
N ALA A 21 -9.88 8.46 -11.31
CA ALA A 21 -9.68 9.68 -12.11
C ALA A 21 -9.49 10.95 -11.26
N PHE A 22 -8.78 10.82 -10.13
CA PHE A 22 -8.58 11.89 -9.16
C PHE A 22 -9.88 12.51 -8.61
N SER A 23 -11.02 11.86 -8.81
CA SER A 23 -12.35 12.38 -8.47
C SER A 23 -13.02 11.55 -7.37
N THR A 24 -12.71 10.26 -7.29
CA THR A 24 -13.25 9.33 -6.29
C THR A 24 -12.20 8.28 -5.91
N GLY A 25 -12.46 7.52 -4.84
CA GLY A 25 -11.64 6.37 -4.44
C GLY A 25 -11.45 6.25 -2.92
N THR A 26 -10.97 5.09 -2.46
CA THR A 26 -10.75 4.77 -1.04
C THR A 26 -9.80 3.57 -0.91
N ILE A 27 -9.16 3.40 0.24
CA ILE A 27 -8.38 2.19 0.61
C ILE A 27 -9.16 1.19 1.46
N ASN A 28 -10.49 1.23 1.46
CA ASN A 28 -11.30 0.35 2.31
C ASN A 28 -10.93 -1.13 2.08
N SER A 29 -10.55 -1.84 3.14
CA SER A 29 -10.14 -3.25 3.11
C SER A 29 -11.27 -4.20 2.69
N THR A 30 -12.54 -3.79 2.80
CA THR A 30 -13.66 -4.57 2.25
C THR A 30 -13.60 -4.65 0.72
N VAL A 31 -12.97 -3.67 0.05
CA VAL A 31 -12.83 -3.59 -1.41
C VAL A 31 -11.41 -3.92 -1.86
N TYR A 32 -10.40 -3.45 -1.12
CA TYR A 32 -8.98 -3.54 -1.45
C TYR A 32 -8.17 -4.23 -0.34
N GLY A 33 -8.72 -5.31 0.22
CA GLY A 33 -8.04 -6.13 1.22
C GLY A 33 -6.72 -6.69 0.69
N ALA A 34 -5.71 -6.71 1.55
CA ALA A 34 -4.37 -7.19 1.21
C ALA A 34 -4.19 -8.70 1.47
N ASP A 35 -5.25 -9.40 1.89
CA ASP A 35 -5.23 -10.78 2.38
C ASP A 35 -4.54 -11.75 1.41
N PHE A 36 -4.82 -11.62 0.11
CA PHE A 36 -4.20 -12.47 -0.92
C PHE A 36 -2.71 -12.15 -1.15
N LEU A 37 -2.31 -10.88 -1.03
CA LEU A 37 -0.94 -10.46 -1.35
C LEU A 37 0.03 -10.68 -0.19
N ILE A 38 -0.45 -10.61 1.06
CA ILE A 38 0.38 -10.76 2.25
C ILE A 38 0.95 -12.18 2.38
N GLU A 39 0.33 -13.18 1.74
CA GLU A 39 0.83 -14.57 1.71
C GLU A 39 2.22 -14.70 1.05
N ASP A 40 2.60 -13.75 0.18
CA ASP A 40 3.86 -13.76 -0.56
C ASP A 40 5.03 -13.06 0.15
N ASN A 41 4.97 -12.88 1.48
CA ASN A 41 5.99 -12.19 2.29
C ASN A 41 6.29 -10.76 1.81
N VAL A 42 5.24 -9.99 1.55
CA VAL A 42 5.36 -8.61 1.06
C VAL A 42 4.76 -7.62 2.05
N ILE A 43 5.29 -6.40 2.04
CA ILE A 43 4.70 -5.29 2.79
C ILE A 43 3.78 -4.53 1.83
N MET A 44 2.47 -4.64 2.03
CA MET A 44 1.48 -3.87 1.27
C MET A 44 1.23 -2.51 1.93
N VAL A 45 1.44 -1.43 1.18
CA VAL A 45 1.19 -0.05 1.62
C VAL A 45 0.12 0.56 0.73
N ALA A 46 -1.01 0.91 1.32
CA ALA A 46 -2.08 1.65 0.66
C ALA A 46 -2.37 2.94 1.43
N MET A 47 -2.63 4.04 0.73
CA MET A 47 -2.91 5.34 1.34
C MET A 47 -4.06 6.08 0.65
N ASN A 48 -4.79 6.86 1.45
CA ASN A 48 -5.74 7.82 0.90
C ASN A 48 -5.01 9.07 0.39
N TYR A 49 -5.45 9.57 -0.76
CA TYR A 49 -5.05 10.87 -1.30
C TYR A 49 -6.28 11.73 -1.57
N ARG A 50 -6.11 13.06 -1.60
CA ARG A 50 -7.22 13.98 -1.88
C ARG A 50 -7.73 13.76 -3.30
N VAL A 51 -9.06 13.79 -3.43
CA VAL A 51 -9.76 13.63 -4.70
C VAL A 51 -10.77 14.77 -4.86
N GLY A 52 -11.13 15.04 -6.10
CA GLY A 52 -11.93 16.19 -6.48
C GLY A 52 -11.14 17.50 -6.33
N PRO A 53 -11.80 18.64 -6.59
CA PRO A 53 -11.20 19.97 -6.48
C PRO A 53 -10.95 20.43 -5.02
N LEU A 54 -10.88 19.51 -4.05
CA LEU A 54 -10.68 19.79 -2.63
C LEU A 54 -9.19 19.93 -2.25
#